data_AF-A0A3N0CYY2-F1
#
_entry.id   AF-A0A3N0CYY2-F1
#
_cell.length_a   1.000
_cell.length_b   1.000
_cell.length_c   1.000
_cell.angle_alpha   90.00
_cell.angle_beta   90.00
_cell.angle_gamma   90.00
#
_symmetry.space_group_name_H-M   'P 1'
#
loop_
_entity.id
_entity.type
_entity.pdbx_description
1 polymer ?
#
loop_
_entity_poly.entity_id
_entity_poly.type
_entity_poly.pdbx_seq_one_letter_code
_entity_poly.pdbx_strand_id
1 'polypeptide(L)'
;MNVSELLLKEISNFADYVQSRKKLLGLSNLALSQKTGVSDGEISKIITKKRKSVSLHSFYNIAVNTGDTIKNVQDAVYTHRSLELKKKYKLEKRTNFGLFMREEFEGENTFEIIQARTGIEKQRLIDIYFNTGAPEPYEFLLIEKAVGKEPGEMMKAYIEKYPVRKSKK
;
A
#
# COMPACT_ATOMS: atom_id res chain seq x y z
N MET A 1 19.93 1.39 -4.34
CA MET A 1 18.88 1.36 -5.37
C MET A 1 18.11 2.66 -5.32
N ASN A 2 17.85 3.26 -6.46
CA ASN A 2 16.96 4.43 -6.54
C ASN A 2 15.48 3.99 -6.48
N VAL A 3 14.55 4.94 -6.32
CA VAL A 3 13.11 4.65 -6.19
C VAL A 3 12.56 3.86 -7.39
N SER A 4 13.00 4.19 -8.59
CA SER A 4 12.55 3.53 -9.83
C SER A 4 12.96 2.06 -9.89
N GLU A 5 14.19 1.74 -9.48
CA GLU A 5 14.68 0.35 -9.40
C GLU A 5 13.89 -0.48 -8.40
N LEU A 6 13.54 0.11 -7.24
CA LEU A 6 12.71 -0.55 -6.24
C LEU A 6 11.32 -0.86 -6.80
N LEU A 7 10.66 0.12 -7.43
CA LEU A 7 9.34 -0.07 -8.04
C LEU A 7 9.32 -1.15 -9.13
N LEU A 8 10.36 -1.21 -9.97
CA LEU A 8 10.48 -2.27 -10.98
C LEU A 8 10.61 -3.66 -10.34
N LYS A 9 11.36 -3.78 -9.24
CA LYS A 9 11.49 -5.03 -8.50
C LYS A 9 10.18 -5.43 -7.82
N GLU A 10 9.44 -4.47 -7.28
CA GLU A 10 8.09 -4.69 -6.73
C GLU A 10 7.12 -5.19 -7.78
N ILE A 11 7.10 -4.57 -8.97
CA ILE A 11 6.27 -5.03 -10.09
C ILE A 11 6.66 -6.44 -10.52
N SER A 12 7.96 -6.73 -10.60
CA SER A 12 8.42 -8.09 -10.93
C SER A 12 7.94 -9.10 -9.90
N ASN A 13 8.19 -8.84 -8.62
CA ASN A 13 7.79 -9.75 -7.54
C ASN A 13 6.27 -9.91 -7.47
N PHE A 14 5.51 -8.83 -7.66
CA PHE A 14 4.06 -8.89 -7.67
C PHE A 14 3.53 -9.62 -8.92
N ALA A 15 4.13 -9.45 -10.08
CA ALA A 15 3.79 -10.22 -11.27
C ALA A 15 4.01 -11.73 -11.04
N ASP A 16 5.14 -12.10 -10.44
CA ASP A 16 5.48 -13.49 -10.13
C ASP A 16 4.51 -14.05 -9.07
N TYR A 17 4.12 -13.24 -8.07
CA TYR A 17 3.05 -13.55 -7.11
C TYR A 17 1.70 -13.80 -7.82
N VAL A 18 1.26 -12.90 -8.69
CA VAL A 18 -0.02 -13.05 -9.41
C VAL A 18 -0.02 -14.30 -10.28
N GLN A 19 1.10 -14.59 -10.96
CA GLN A 19 1.25 -15.81 -11.74
C GLN A 19 1.17 -17.08 -10.86
N SER A 20 1.78 -17.06 -9.69
CA SER A 20 1.73 -18.21 -8.76
C SER A 20 0.31 -18.45 -8.25
N ARG A 21 -0.42 -17.40 -7.85
CA ARG A 21 -1.84 -17.50 -7.45
C ARG A 21 -2.72 -18.02 -8.59
N LYS A 22 -2.50 -17.51 -9.80
CA LYS A 22 -3.22 -17.95 -11.01
C LYS A 22 -3.00 -19.44 -11.28
N LYS A 23 -1.74 -19.91 -11.21
CA LYS A 23 -1.37 -21.32 -11.42
C LYS A 23 -1.95 -22.22 -10.34
N LEU A 24 -1.83 -21.82 -9.06
CA LEU A 24 -2.35 -22.57 -7.91
C LEU A 24 -3.87 -22.81 -8.01
N LEU A 25 -4.61 -21.81 -8.49
CA LEU A 25 -6.06 -21.86 -8.60
C LEU A 25 -6.56 -22.38 -9.97
N GLY A 26 -5.65 -22.68 -10.91
CA GLY A 26 -6.02 -23.12 -12.26
C GLY A 26 -6.83 -22.08 -13.06
N LEU A 27 -6.62 -20.78 -12.82
CA LEU A 27 -7.45 -19.73 -13.41
C LEU A 27 -6.88 -19.20 -14.74
N SER A 28 -7.76 -18.82 -15.66
CA SER A 28 -7.42 -17.93 -16.78
C SER A 28 -7.32 -16.47 -16.29
N ASN A 29 -6.80 -15.55 -17.12
CA ASN A 29 -6.79 -14.13 -16.73
C ASN A 29 -8.22 -13.59 -16.57
N LEU A 30 -9.14 -13.99 -17.45
CA LEU A 30 -10.56 -13.62 -17.36
C LEU A 30 -11.20 -14.13 -16.07
N ALA A 31 -10.94 -15.39 -15.70
CA ALA A 31 -11.48 -15.96 -14.46
C ALA A 31 -10.88 -15.29 -13.21
N LEU A 32 -9.58 -14.98 -13.23
CA LEU A 32 -8.93 -14.19 -12.17
C LEU A 32 -9.51 -12.77 -12.10
N SER A 33 -9.82 -12.16 -13.24
CA SER A 33 -10.45 -10.84 -13.32
C SER A 33 -11.81 -10.83 -12.66
N GLN A 34 -12.64 -11.82 -12.96
CA GLN A 34 -13.96 -11.98 -12.35
C GLN A 34 -13.85 -12.22 -10.84
N LYS A 35 -12.92 -13.07 -10.42
CA LYS A 35 -12.71 -13.42 -9.00
C LYS A 35 -12.25 -12.24 -8.16
N THR A 36 -11.34 -11.42 -8.70
CA THR A 36 -10.71 -10.31 -7.97
C THR A 36 -11.40 -8.97 -8.17
N GLY A 37 -12.26 -8.84 -9.18
CA GLY A 37 -12.83 -7.56 -9.58
C GLY A 37 -11.82 -6.62 -10.26
N VAL A 38 -10.57 -7.05 -10.46
CA VAL A 38 -9.54 -6.31 -11.21
C VAL A 38 -9.69 -6.63 -12.70
N SER A 39 -9.65 -5.62 -13.58
CA SER A 39 -9.86 -5.85 -15.01
C SER A 39 -8.82 -6.80 -15.62
N ASP A 40 -9.23 -7.59 -16.61
CA ASP A 40 -8.35 -8.51 -17.35
C ASP A 40 -7.14 -7.79 -17.97
N GLY A 41 -7.36 -6.59 -18.52
CA GLY A 41 -6.29 -5.75 -19.04
C GLY A 41 -5.30 -5.28 -17.97
N GLU A 42 -5.76 -5.03 -16.73
CA GLU A 42 -4.88 -4.69 -15.60
C GLU A 42 -4.04 -5.90 -15.19
N ILE A 43 -4.68 -7.05 -14.99
CA ILE A 43 -4.00 -8.32 -14.67
C ILE A 43 -2.94 -8.63 -15.74
N SER A 44 -3.28 -8.50 -17.01
CA SER A 44 -2.35 -8.73 -18.12
C SER A 44 -1.15 -7.80 -18.06
N LYS A 45 -1.35 -6.50 -17.81
CA LYS A 45 -0.25 -5.52 -17.68
C LYS A 45 0.63 -5.78 -16.47
N ILE A 46 0.06 -6.23 -15.35
CA ILE A 46 0.82 -6.63 -14.16
C ILE A 46 1.69 -7.85 -14.49
N ILE A 47 1.09 -8.94 -14.97
CA ILE A 47 1.78 -10.20 -15.30
C ILE A 47 2.91 -9.99 -16.32
N THR A 48 2.68 -9.13 -17.32
CA THR A 48 3.65 -8.81 -18.37
C THR A 48 4.63 -7.69 -17.97
N LYS A 49 4.59 -7.23 -16.72
CA LYS A 49 5.51 -6.22 -16.15
C LYS A 49 5.48 -4.90 -16.94
N LYS A 50 4.34 -4.57 -17.58
CA LYS A 50 4.10 -3.33 -18.33
C LYS A 50 3.61 -2.18 -17.45
N ARG A 51 3.36 -2.43 -16.17
CA ARG A 51 3.04 -1.41 -15.16
C ARG A 51 4.32 -0.86 -14.53
N LYS A 52 4.28 0.42 -14.14
CA LYS A 52 5.34 1.05 -13.33
C LYS A 52 5.13 0.82 -11.83
N SER A 53 3.86 0.73 -11.41
CA SER A 53 3.45 0.38 -10.05
C SER A 53 2.06 -0.28 -10.05
N VAL A 54 1.66 -0.84 -8.91
CA VAL A 54 0.37 -1.52 -8.73
C VAL A 54 -0.48 -0.68 -7.79
N SER A 55 -1.72 -0.40 -8.17
CA SER A 55 -2.63 0.34 -7.30
C SER A 55 -2.97 -0.43 -6.03
N LEU A 56 -3.22 0.29 -4.94
CA LEU A 56 -3.65 -0.28 -3.66
C LEU A 56 -4.85 -1.23 -3.82
N HIS A 57 -5.86 -0.83 -4.58
CA HIS A 57 -7.02 -1.67 -4.89
C HIS A 57 -6.64 -2.97 -5.58
N SER A 58 -5.76 -2.93 -6.59
CA SER A 58 -5.35 -4.14 -7.31
C SER A 58 -4.54 -5.06 -6.41
N PHE A 59 -3.62 -4.50 -5.63
CA PHE A 59 -2.80 -5.23 -4.67
C PHE A 59 -3.68 -6.00 -3.67
N TYR A 60 -4.58 -5.30 -2.98
CA TYR A 60 -5.46 -5.87 -1.98
C TYR A 60 -6.45 -6.87 -2.60
N ASN A 61 -7.14 -6.49 -3.67
CA ASN A 61 -8.18 -7.33 -4.27
C ASN A 61 -7.61 -8.61 -4.84
N ILE A 62 -6.40 -8.61 -5.41
CA ILE A 62 -5.78 -9.83 -5.91
C ILE A 62 -5.36 -10.71 -4.73
N ALA A 63 -4.72 -10.15 -3.70
CA ALA A 63 -4.27 -10.93 -2.55
C ALA A 63 -5.45 -11.59 -1.81
N VAL A 64 -6.42 -10.78 -1.37
CA VAL A 64 -7.54 -11.26 -0.55
C VAL A 64 -8.48 -12.17 -1.35
N ASN A 65 -8.87 -11.80 -2.57
CA ASN A 65 -9.82 -12.60 -3.34
C ASN A 65 -9.20 -13.84 -3.99
N THR A 66 -7.86 -13.98 -3.98
CA THR A 66 -7.22 -15.26 -4.30
C THR A 66 -7.02 -16.15 -3.08
N GLY A 67 -7.48 -15.74 -1.89
CA GLY A 67 -7.44 -16.52 -0.66
C GLY A 67 -6.10 -16.43 0.09
N ASP A 68 -5.38 -15.31 -0.05
CA ASP A 68 -4.13 -15.05 0.66
C ASP A 68 -4.29 -13.93 1.68
N THR A 69 -3.27 -13.74 2.53
CA THR A 69 -3.22 -12.63 3.49
C THR A 69 -2.38 -11.47 2.94
N ILE A 70 -2.66 -10.25 3.40
CA ILE A 70 -1.84 -9.08 3.06
C ILE A 70 -0.40 -9.25 3.58
N LYS A 71 -0.23 -9.90 4.72
CA LYS A 71 1.10 -10.22 5.27
C LYS A 71 1.91 -11.12 4.34
N ASN A 72 1.31 -12.18 3.78
CA ASN A 72 2.00 -13.10 2.88
C ASN A 72 2.42 -12.43 1.57
N VAL A 73 1.51 -11.66 0.94
CA VAL A 73 1.86 -10.93 -0.29
C VAL A 73 2.90 -9.84 -0.02
N GLN A 74 2.84 -9.18 1.15
CA GLN A 74 3.88 -8.24 1.58
C GLN A 74 5.25 -8.92 1.60
N ASP A 75 5.34 -10.08 2.26
CA ASP A 75 6.60 -10.81 2.41
C ASP A 75 7.11 -11.37 1.06
N ALA A 76 6.22 -11.68 0.12
CA ALA A 76 6.59 -12.08 -1.24
C ALA A 76 7.06 -10.90 -2.11
N VAL A 77 6.42 -9.74 -1.99
CA VAL A 77 6.65 -8.59 -2.89
C VAL A 77 7.79 -7.70 -2.42
N TYR A 78 7.86 -7.43 -1.12
CA TYR A 78 8.74 -6.43 -0.54
C TYR A 78 10.01 -7.02 0.09
N THR A 79 10.47 -8.18 -0.38
CA THR A 79 11.72 -8.86 0.06
C THR A 79 12.97 -7.98 0.03
N HIS A 80 12.93 -6.90 -0.74
CA HIS A 80 14.04 -5.98 -0.96
C HIS A 80 13.87 -4.63 -0.25
N ARG A 81 12.75 -4.42 0.45
CA ARG A 81 12.49 -3.24 1.27
C ARG A 81 12.50 -3.61 2.75
N SER A 82 13.09 -2.76 3.57
CA SER A 82 12.82 -2.79 5.00
C SER A 82 11.50 -2.07 5.25
N LEU A 83 10.48 -2.81 5.67
CA LEU A 83 9.22 -2.25 6.18
C LEU A 83 9.29 -2.06 7.70
N GLU A 84 10.48 -1.74 8.23
CA GLU A 84 10.69 -1.36 9.61
C GLU A 84 10.47 0.13 9.81
N LEU A 85 9.80 0.49 10.91
CA LEU A 85 9.68 1.87 11.31
C LEU A 85 11.03 2.37 11.86
N LYS A 86 11.29 3.66 11.70
CA LYS A 86 12.46 4.29 12.32
C LYS A 86 12.34 4.20 13.84
N LYS A 87 13.26 3.45 14.46
CA LYS A 87 13.33 3.26 15.93
C LYS A 87 13.74 4.55 16.66
N LYS A 88 14.55 5.39 16.01
CA LYS A 88 14.95 6.71 16.51
C LYS A 88 14.57 7.76 15.48
N TYR A 89 13.57 8.57 15.80
CA TYR A 89 13.17 9.71 14.99
C TYR A 89 13.17 10.96 15.87
N LYS A 90 13.52 12.10 15.28
CA LYS A 90 13.41 13.40 15.94
C LYS A 90 12.19 14.11 15.39
N LEU A 91 11.25 14.43 16.27
CA LEU A 91 10.22 15.41 15.96
C LEU A 91 10.83 16.80 16.12
N GLU A 92 10.35 17.74 15.32
CA GLU A 92 10.61 19.15 15.57
C GLU A 92 10.08 19.54 16.94
N LYS A 93 10.81 20.42 17.64
CA LYS A 93 10.40 20.88 18.96
C LYS A 93 9.13 21.71 18.82
N ARG A 94 8.03 21.21 19.39
CA ARG A 94 6.77 21.95 19.46
C ARG A 94 6.86 23.09 20.48
N THR A 95 6.10 24.16 20.24
CA THR A 95 5.88 25.23 21.21
C THR A 95 4.98 24.74 22.35
N ASN A 96 4.86 25.50 23.45
CA ASN A 96 3.94 25.15 24.55
C ASN A 96 2.49 24.98 24.06
N PHE A 97 2.04 25.83 23.14
CA PHE A 97 0.72 25.69 22.51
C PHE A 97 0.63 24.41 21.67
N GLY A 98 1.67 24.06 20.91
CA GLY A 98 1.69 22.83 20.13
C GLY A 98 1.73 21.53 20.96
N LEU A 99 2.26 21.59 22.19
CA LEU A 99 2.18 20.49 23.16
C LEU A 99 0.75 20.35 23.71
N PHE A 100 0.15 21.46 24.15
CA PHE A 100 -1.24 21.51 24.60
C PHE A 100 -2.20 20.94 23.53
N MET A 101 -2.07 21.37 22.27
CA MET A 101 -2.91 20.88 21.19
C MET A 101 -2.81 19.36 20.99
N ARG A 102 -1.60 18.80 21.12
CA ARG A 102 -1.39 17.37 20.97
C ARG A 102 -2.08 16.56 22.06
N GLU A 103 -1.90 16.99 23.30
CA GLU A 103 -2.35 16.27 24.49
C GLU A 103 -3.87 16.31 24.64
N GLU A 104 -4.49 17.44 24.30
CA GLU A 104 -5.93 17.64 24.48
C GLU A 104 -6.76 17.30 23.24
N PHE A 105 -6.20 17.38 22.02
CA PHE A 105 -6.99 17.31 20.78
C PHE A 105 -6.45 16.37 19.68
N GLU A 106 -5.14 16.34 19.40
CA GLU A 106 -4.61 15.63 18.21
C GLU A 106 -4.36 14.12 18.44
N GLY A 107 -4.10 13.70 19.67
CA GLY A 107 -3.77 12.31 20.01
C GLY A 107 -2.38 11.87 19.53
N GLU A 108 -2.14 10.55 19.50
CA GLU A 108 -0.79 9.97 19.35
C GLU A 108 -0.33 9.75 17.90
N ASN A 109 -1.24 9.72 16.92
CA ASN A 109 -0.93 9.36 15.53
C ASN A 109 -0.98 10.59 14.61
N THR A 110 -0.30 11.68 14.99
CA THR A 110 -0.28 12.90 14.18
C THR A 110 0.48 12.70 12.86
N PHE A 111 0.22 13.58 11.90
CA PHE A 111 0.90 13.60 10.61
C PHE A 111 2.43 13.60 10.75
N GLU A 112 2.98 14.40 11.68
CA GLU A 112 4.43 14.47 11.92
C GLU A 112 4.97 13.16 12.50
N ILE A 113 4.19 12.50 13.37
CA ILE A 113 4.58 11.21 13.96
C ILE A 113 4.61 10.14 12.88
N ILE A 114 3.60 10.08 12.01
CA ILE A 114 3.57 9.13 10.89
C ILE A 114 4.73 9.41 9.94
N GLN A 115 4.97 10.66 9.55
CA GLN A 115 6.12 11.04 8.72
C GLN A 115 7.44 10.58 9.35
N ALA A 116 7.64 10.87 10.63
CA ALA A 116 8.88 10.60 11.32
C ALA A 116 9.13 9.08 11.52
N ARG A 117 8.07 8.31 11.80
CA ARG A 117 8.13 6.84 11.98
C ARG A 117 8.33 6.10 10.66
N THR A 118 7.61 6.50 9.62
CA THR A 118 7.66 5.83 8.30
C THR A 118 8.90 6.24 7.50
N GLY A 119 9.38 7.47 7.71
CA GLY A 119 10.44 8.05 6.88
C GLY A 119 9.99 8.42 5.47
N ILE A 120 8.70 8.41 5.18
CA ILE A 120 8.13 8.95 3.94
C ILE A 120 8.45 10.46 3.89
N GLU A 121 8.84 10.92 2.71
CA GLU A 121 9.19 12.32 2.49
C GLU A 121 7.96 13.22 2.75
N LYS A 122 8.18 14.40 3.34
CA LYS A 122 7.10 15.25 3.84
C LYS A 122 6.13 15.62 2.73
N GLN A 123 6.65 16.03 1.57
CA GLN A 123 5.82 16.39 0.42
C GLN A 123 5.04 15.18 -0.09
N ARG A 124 5.68 14.00 -0.20
CA ARG A 124 4.98 12.77 -0.55
C ARG A 124 3.83 12.43 0.41
N LEU A 125 4.02 12.59 1.72
CA LEU A 125 2.96 12.34 2.71
C LEU A 125 1.84 13.39 2.63
N ILE A 126 2.18 14.67 2.37
CA ILE A 126 1.20 15.73 2.09
C ILE A 126 0.36 15.35 0.87
N ASP A 127 1.02 14.88 -0.19
CA ASP A 127 0.34 14.51 -1.43
C ASP A 127 -0.66 13.37 -1.23
N ILE A 128 -0.34 12.42 -0.34
CA ILE A 128 -1.20 11.29 0.03
C ILE A 128 -2.39 11.74 0.88
N TYR A 129 -2.19 12.66 1.82
CA TYR A 129 -3.21 13.04 2.82
C TYR A 129 -4.14 14.16 2.35
N PHE A 130 -3.60 15.14 1.62
CA PHE A 130 -4.29 16.40 1.35
C PHE A 130 -4.49 16.69 -0.13
N ASN A 131 -3.72 16.04 -1.01
CA ASN A 131 -3.81 16.25 -2.46
C ASN A 131 -4.35 15.00 -3.18
N THR A 132 -4.01 14.85 -4.45
CA THR A 132 -4.48 13.77 -5.33
C THR A 132 -3.52 12.58 -5.39
N GLY A 133 -2.51 12.52 -4.52
CA GLY A 133 -1.52 11.47 -4.50
C GLY A 133 -2.11 10.16 -4.01
N ALA A 134 -2.24 9.16 -4.89
CA ALA A 134 -2.56 7.82 -4.44
C ALA A 134 -1.34 7.21 -3.72
N PRO A 135 -1.52 6.59 -2.54
CA PRO A 135 -0.45 5.88 -1.85
C PRO A 135 -0.09 4.61 -2.62
N GLU A 136 1.20 4.34 -2.73
CA GLU A 136 1.70 3.03 -3.15
C GLU A 136 1.43 2.00 -2.03
N PRO A 137 1.24 0.71 -2.34
CA PRO A 137 0.86 -0.26 -1.30
C PRO A 137 1.89 -0.39 -0.18
N TYR A 138 3.19 -0.23 -0.47
CA TYR A 138 4.24 -0.24 0.56
C TYR A 138 4.17 0.98 1.50
N GLU A 139 3.79 2.16 0.98
CA GLU A 139 3.62 3.38 1.78
C GLU A 139 2.46 3.19 2.74
N PHE A 140 1.37 2.59 2.25
CA PHE A 140 0.19 2.32 3.04
C PHE A 140 0.47 1.27 4.14
N LEU A 141 1.23 0.21 3.85
CA LEU A 141 1.69 -0.76 4.87
C LEU A 141 2.53 -0.09 5.97
N LEU A 142 3.41 0.85 5.60
CA LEU A 142 4.21 1.60 6.56
C LEU A 142 3.33 2.49 7.44
N ILE A 143 2.30 3.13 6.86
CA ILE A 143 1.34 3.96 7.59
C ILE A 143 0.52 3.09 8.56
N GLU A 144 -0.01 1.95 8.12
CA GLU A 144 -0.71 0.98 8.99
C GLU A 144 0.14 0.61 10.21
N LYS A 145 1.37 0.19 9.94
CA LYS A 145 2.32 -0.17 10.99
C LYS A 145 2.63 1.02 11.92
N ALA A 146 2.75 2.23 11.36
CA ALA A 146 2.99 3.43 12.13
C ALA A 146 1.84 3.77 13.08
N VAL A 147 0.60 3.44 12.74
CA VAL A 147 -0.55 3.68 13.62
C VAL A 147 -0.93 2.45 14.48
N GLY A 148 -0.11 1.40 14.46
CA GLY A 148 -0.30 0.20 15.29
C GLY A 148 -1.33 -0.78 14.74
N LYS A 149 -1.54 -0.80 13.42
CA LYS A 149 -2.51 -1.66 12.74
C LYS A 149 -1.83 -2.85 12.08
N GLU A 150 -2.56 -3.96 12.00
CA GLU A 150 -2.09 -5.15 11.30
C GLU A 150 -2.07 -4.92 9.78
N PRO A 151 -1.15 -5.57 9.04
CA PRO A 151 -1.06 -5.43 7.59
C PRO A 151 -2.39 -5.71 6.88
N GLY A 152 -2.90 -4.70 6.18
CA GLY A 152 -4.14 -4.78 5.41
C GLY A 152 -5.42 -4.37 6.15
N GLU A 153 -5.38 -4.09 7.46
CA GLU A 153 -6.56 -3.72 8.23
C GLU A 153 -7.16 -2.38 7.75
N MET A 154 -6.33 -1.35 7.64
CA MET A 154 -6.77 -0.05 7.11
C MET A 154 -6.95 -0.10 5.60
N MET A 155 -6.17 -0.91 4.86
CA MET A 155 -6.34 -1.08 3.42
C MET A 155 -7.73 -1.60 3.10
N LYS A 156 -8.18 -2.63 3.84
CA LYS A 156 -9.53 -3.18 3.75
C LYS A 156 -10.55 -2.09 3.98
N ALA A 157 -10.46 -1.39 5.12
CA ALA A 157 -11.40 -0.33 5.47
C ALA A 157 -11.46 0.78 4.41
N TYR A 158 -10.31 1.17 3.86
CA TYR A 158 -10.23 2.16 2.80
C TYR A 158 -10.87 1.69 1.49
N ILE A 159 -10.56 0.47 1.04
CA ILE A 159 -11.05 -0.09 -0.23
C ILE A 159 -12.55 -0.36 -0.19
N GLU A 160 -13.06 -0.85 0.94
CA GLU A 160 -14.49 -1.09 1.15
C GLU A 160 -15.27 0.23 1.18
N LYS A 161 -14.73 1.27 1.82
CA LYS A 161 -15.36 2.59 1.88
C LYS A 161 -15.26 3.36 0.56
N TYR A 162 -14.17 3.20 -0.17
CA TYR A 162 -13.88 3.91 -1.41
C TYR A 162 -13.58 2.93 -2.56
N PRO A 163 -14.60 2.17 -3.04
CA PRO A 163 -14.41 1.22 -4.13
C PRO A 163 -14.16 1.94 -5.46
N VAL A 164 -13.40 1.31 -6.36
CA VAL A 164 -13.21 1.82 -7.73
C VAL A 164 -14.57 1.79 -8.45
N ARG A 165 -15.12 2.97 -8.74
CA ARG A 165 -16.36 3.07 -9.54
C ARG A 165 -16.07 2.59 -10.96
N LYS A 166 -16.72 1.51 -11.38
CA LYS A 166 -16.72 1.10 -12.80
C LYS A 166 -17.46 2.18 -13.59
N SER A 167 -16.75 2.93 -14.43
CA SER A 167 -17.41 3.78 -15.43
C SER A 167 -18.26 2.86 -16.31
N LYS A 168 -19.58 3.02 -16.30
CA LYS A 168 -20.46 2.40 -17.29
C LYS A 168 -19.99 2.91 -18.66
N LYS A 169 -19.40 2.02 -19.46
CA LYS A 169 -19.32 2.23 -20.91
C LYS A 169 -20.69 1.93 -21.50
#